data_AF-A0A1G6F0Y0-F1
#
_entry.id   AF-A0A1G6F0Y0-F1
#
_cell.length_a   1.000
_cell.length_b   1.000
_cell.length_c   1.000
_cell.angle_alpha   90.00
_cell.angle_beta   90.00
_cell.angle_gamma   90.00
#
_symmetry.space_group_name_H-M   'P 1'
#
loop_
_entity.id
_entity.type
_entity.pdbx_description
1 polymer ?
#
loop_
_entity_poly.entity_id
_entity_poly.type
_entity_poly.pdbx_seq_one_letter_code
_entity_poly.pdbx_strand_id
1 'polypeptide(L)'
;MARILNLLIVILEFISYSKILKDRRFLKGFIFYTQISNFLTLISSFMLVIFGQKDYVEVFRLMTVTMMCMTFFVTTFILVPMSKMVKELLFSGTGLYHHLIIPILTTISYIFAEDRASYKWIILPALFTLTYGLVMVYLNGTDRVDGPYPFFKVKELGAKKTVIWMTSLFIVVGLISAAVSYRKPAQTDIKYIFVHGLAGWGSYDTRNEFIPYWGLTGGSIIRYLNNHGYESYAASVDPTGSAWDRACELYAQLTGTRVDYGAAHSKAAGHERFGKDFSGKALIKNFESSKIALIGHSFGGATIRLFSEILKNGSDEELSYTDEADLSPFFKGGNGDNLLAIVTLAAPTNGTTAYDLYEDENFDLTSIYIPEEYEKNSDFVSKGTKAVQDGRESYDYASYDMHIDNALALNEKITTFDDVYYFAYPCYSTVQNADGSISPDPTITENIFMKGATYMSYYTGTTKGGVTIDESWQPNDGLVNTISAGAPIGAPSIEYSEGITIIPGQWYIMPAYHGDHMSLQGGLTKRNNVKIFYHELVKLIAKSSSQALATSNGVRPICLATSFINSFRIPVESINEHS
;
A
#
# COMPACT_ATOMS: atom_id res chain seq x y z
N MET A 1 -10.01 17.15 -1.23
CA MET A 1 -10.49 17.50 -2.58
C MET A 1 -11.56 16.52 -3.10
N ALA A 2 -11.26 15.21 -3.25
CA ALA A 2 -12.18 14.20 -3.78
C ALA A 2 -13.61 14.24 -3.21
N ARG A 3 -13.73 14.22 -1.86
CA ARG A 3 -15.01 14.26 -1.16
C ARG A 3 -15.81 15.53 -1.43
N ILE A 4 -15.13 16.67 -1.58
CA ILE A 4 -15.78 17.97 -1.84
C ILE A 4 -16.38 17.98 -3.25
N LEU A 5 -15.60 17.55 -4.25
CA LEU A 5 -16.07 17.45 -5.62
C LEU A 5 -17.22 16.43 -5.75
N ASN A 6 -17.12 15.29 -5.08
CA ASN A 6 -18.19 14.29 -5.07
C ASN A 6 -19.45 14.75 -4.33
N LEU A 7 -19.31 15.53 -3.26
CA LEU A 7 -20.46 16.17 -2.60
C LEU A 7 -21.17 17.15 -3.54
N LEU A 8 -20.41 17.94 -4.30
CA LEU A 8 -20.98 18.82 -5.33
C LEU A 8 -21.73 18.03 -6.41
N ILE A 9 -21.17 16.91 -6.88
CA ILE A 9 -21.84 16.00 -7.83
C ILE A 9 -23.16 15.49 -7.25
N VAL A 10 -23.16 15.03 -6.00
CA VAL A 10 -24.37 14.57 -5.29
C VAL A 10 -25.44 15.66 -5.25
N ILE A 11 -25.05 16.89 -4.91
CA ILE A 11 -25.99 18.04 -4.87
C ILE A 11 -26.57 18.32 -6.25
N LEU A 12 -25.74 18.33 -7.30
CA LEU A 12 -26.19 18.58 -8.67
C LEU A 12 -27.14 17.49 -9.19
N GLU A 13 -26.88 16.23 -8.85
CA GLU A 13 -27.77 15.10 -9.14
C GLU A 13 -29.13 15.26 -8.45
N PHE A 14 -29.16 15.62 -7.16
CA PHE A 14 -30.42 15.92 -6.46
C PHE A 14 -31.20 17.07 -7.11
N ILE A 15 -30.51 18.16 -7.49
CA ILE A 15 -31.14 19.28 -8.21
C ILE A 15 -31.74 18.79 -9.53
N SER A 16 -31.02 17.96 -10.28
CA SER A 16 -31.50 17.41 -11.55
C SER A 16 -32.72 16.49 -11.37
N TYR A 17 -32.67 15.54 -10.42
CA TYR A 17 -33.78 14.62 -10.15
C TYR A 17 -35.02 15.31 -9.58
N SER A 18 -34.86 16.39 -8.81
CA SER A 18 -35.99 17.19 -8.32
C SER A 18 -36.84 17.77 -9.47
N LYS A 19 -36.23 18.02 -10.64
CA LYS A 19 -36.93 18.47 -11.85
C LYS A 19 -37.69 17.31 -12.53
N ILE A 20 -37.15 16.09 -12.47
CA ILE A 20 -37.74 14.88 -13.08
C ILE A 20 -38.92 14.33 -12.25
N LEU A 21 -38.83 14.38 -10.92
CA LEU A 21 -39.87 13.84 -10.03
C LEU A 21 -41.21 14.57 -10.16
N LYS A 22 -41.19 15.86 -10.54
CA LYS A 22 -42.40 16.64 -10.84
C LYS A 22 -43.19 16.09 -12.03
N ASP A 23 -42.56 15.30 -12.89
CA ASP A 23 -43.13 14.78 -14.14
C ASP A 23 -43.71 13.35 -14.02
N ARG A 24 -43.71 12.75 -12.81
CA ARG A 24 -44.20 11.37 -12.48
C ARG A 24 -43.73 10.24 -13.41
N ARG A 25 -42.62 10.44 -14.15
CA ARG A 25 -42.07 9.49 -15.13
C ARG A 25 -40.76 8.83 -14.71
N PHE A 26 -40.36 8.95 -13.44
CA PHE A 26 -39.07 8.50 -12.90
C PHE A 26 -38.73 7.04 -13.26
N LEU A 27 -39.61 6.08 -12.93
CA LEU A 27 -39.37 4.66 -13.21
C LEU A 27 -39.31 4.33 -14.72
N LYS A 28 -40.06 5.07 -15.54
CA LYS A 28 -40.02 4.90 -17.01
C LYS A 28 -38.71 5.42 -17.61
N GLY A 29 -38.00 6.32 -16.92
CA GLY A 29 -36.72 6.87 -17.35
C GLY A 29 -35.56 5.87 -17.31
N PHE A 30 -35.63 4.81 -16.50
CA PHE A 30 -34.56 3.80 -16.38
C PHE A 30 -34.41 2.89 -17.60
N ILE A 31 -35.21 3.09 -18.64
CA ILE A 31 -34.94 2.51 -19.96
C ILE A 31 -33.71 3.18 -20.59
N PHE A 32 -33.45 4.45 -20.29
CA PHE A 32 -32.32 5.21 -20.87
C PHE A 32 -31.02 4.98 -20.10
N TYR A 33 -29.95 4.65 -20.82
CA TYR A 33 -28.60 4.52 -20.28
C TYR A 33 -28.14 5.77 -19.53
N THR A 34 -28.48 6.95 -20.05
CA THR A 34 -28.21 8.24 -19.38
C THR A 34 -28.78 8.27 -17.96
N GLN A 35 -30.01 7.80 -17.75
CA GLN A 35 -30.65 7.87 -16.43
C GLN A 35 -30.05 6.84 -15.47
N ILE A 36 -29.74 5.64 -15.96
CA ILE A 36 -29.03 4.61 -15.18
C ILE A 36 -27.66 5.14 -14.74
N SER A 37 -26.89 5.66 -15.69
CA SER A 37 -25.52 6.12 -15.44
C SER A 37 -25.47 7.31 -14.46
N ASN A 38 -26.40 8.28 -14.55
CA ASN A 38 -26.46 9.40 -13.59
C ASN A 38 -26.87 8.89 -12.20
N PHE A 39 -27.87 8.01 -12.13
CA PHE A 39 -28.31 7.43 -10.85
C PHE A 39 -27.19 6.65 -10.14
N LEU A 40 -26.46 5.81 -10.88
CA LEU A 40 -25.31 5.09 -10.32
C LEU A 40 -24.17 6.07 -9.96
N THR A 41 -24.00 7.16 -10.70
CA THR A 41 -23.04 8.23 -10.37
C THR A 41 -23.40 8.92 -9.06
N LEU A 42 -24.67 9.22 -8.81
CA LEU A 42 -25.16 9.71 -7.52
C LEU A 42 -24.79 8.76 -6.38
N ILE A 43 -25.11 7.46 -6.52
CA ILE A 43 -24.82 6.46 -5.48
C ILE A 43 -23.31 6.34 -5.25
N SER A 44 -22.52 6.18 -6.32
CA SER A 44 -21.07 6.01 -6.20
C SER A 44 -20.38 7.25 -5.62
N SER A 45 -20.82 8.46 -5.98
CA SER A 45 -20.30 9.72 -5.42
C SER A 45 -20.66 9.84 -3.93
N PHE A 46 -21.89 9.48 -3.57
CA PHE A 46 -22.32 9.45 -2.17
C PHE A 46 -21.50 8.44 -1.34
N MET A 47 -21.26 7.24 -1.89
CA MET A 47 -20.39 6.25 -1.25
C MET A 47 -18.97 6.77 -1.02
N LEU A 48 -18.40 7.52 -1.97
CA LEU A 48 -17.07 8.14 -1.80
C LEU A 48 -17.08 9.20 -0.69
N VAL A 49 -18.13 10.01 -0.60
CA VAL A 49 -18.28 11.00 0.46
C VAL A 49 -18.30 10.34 1.84
N ILE A 50 -19.10 9.28 2.01
CA ILE A 50 -19.30 8.60 3.30
C ILE A 50 -18.12 7.68 3.65
N PHE A 51 -17.75 6.78 2.75
CA PHE A 51 -16.78 5.72 3.02
C PHE A 51 -15.33 6.09 2.65
N GLY A 52 -15.13 7.16 1.90
CA GLY A 52 -13.82 7.51 1.34
C GLY A 52 -13.40 6.62 0.16
N GLN A 53 -12.11 6.66 -0.16
CA GLN A 53 -11.52 5.95 -1.29
C GLN A 53 -11.07 4.56 -0.88
N LYS A 54 -12.06 3.67 -0.78
CA LYS A 54 -11.84 2.23 -0.60
C LYS A 54 -11.87 1.54 -1.94
N ASP A 55 -11.18 0.42 -2.06
CA ASP A 55 -11.05 -0.36 -3.30
C ASP A 55 -12.38 -0.59 -4.03
N TYR A 56 -13.43 -1.03 -3.32
CA TYR A 56 -14.74 -1.27 -3.94
C TYR A 56 -15.44 0.02 -4.39
N VAL A 57 -15.20 1.14 -3.69
CA VAL A 57 -15.71 2.46 -4.10
C VAL A 57 -14.98 2.92 -5.35
N GLU A 58 -13.66 2.79 -5.40
CA GLU A 58 -12.85 3.16 -6.57
C GLU A 58 -13.24 2.38 -7.83
N VAL A 59 -13.50 1.07 -7.70
CA VAL A 59 -14.01 0.23 -8.80
C VAL A 59 -15.39 0.69 -9.24
N PHE A 60 -16.29 0.99 -8.29
CA PHE A 60 -17.62 1.49 -8.64
C PHE A 60 -17.55 2.86 -9.31
N ARG A 61 -16.67 3.75 -8.83
CA ARG A 61 -16.37 5.05 -9.46
C ARG A 61 -15.81 4.90 -10.86
N LEU A 62 -14.88 3.97 -11.10
CA LEU A 62 -14.38 3.67 -12.45
C LEU A 62 -15.55 3.31 -13.39
N MET A 63 -16.44 2.43 -12.93
CA MET A 63 -17.62 2.03 -13.70
C MET A 63 -18.49 3.23 -14.04
N THR A 64 -18.92 4.00 -13.04
CA THR A 64 -19.88 5.09 -13.25
C THR A 64 -19.29 6.26 -14.03
N VAL A 65 -18.02 6.61 -13.80
CA VAL A 65 -17.32 7.66 -14.56
C VAL A 65 -17.16 7.25 -16.03
N THR A 66 -16.84 5.98 -16.31
CA THR A 66 -16.78 5.49 -17.68
C THR A 66 -18.15 5.55 -18.35
N MET A 67 -19.22 5.16 -17.64
CA MET A 67 -20.59 5.28 -18.15
C MET A 67 -20.97 6.74 -18.40
N MET A 68 -20.54 7.67 -17.55
CA MET A 68 -20.75 9.12 -17.72
C MET A 68 -20.04 9.67 -18.95
N CYS A 69 -18.79 9.27 -19.16
CA CYS A 69 -18.06 9.59 -20.38
C CYS A 69 -18.77 9.04 -21.63
N MET A 70 -19.29 7.80 -21.57
CA MET A 70 -20.10 7.23 -22.66
C MET A 70 -21.39 8.00 -22.90
N THR A 71 -22.10 8.41 -21.83
CA THR A 71 -23.30 9.24 -21.94
C THR A 71 -23.01 10.56 -22.64
N PHE A 72 -21.94 11.26 -22.25
CA PHE A 72 -21.51 12.48 -22.91
C PHE A 72 -21.10 12.23 -24.37
N PHE A 73 -20.34 11.16 -24.62
CA PHE A 73 -19.85 10.80 -25.96
C PHE A 73 -21.01 10.49 -26.92
N VAL A 74 -21.90 9.56 -26.55
CA VAL A 74 -23.05 9.16 -27.38
C VAL A 74 -23.97 10.35 -27.62
N THR A 75 -24.23 11.16 -26.60
CA THR A 75 -25.10 12.33 -26.77
C THR A 75 -24.49 13.33 -27.75
N THR A 76 -23.22 13.70 -27.55
CA THR A 76 -22.55 14.76 -28.31
C THR A 76 -22.17 14.34 -29.72
N PHE A 77 -21.64 13.13 -29.90
CA PHE A 77 -21.05 12.70 -31.17
C PHE A 77 -21.95 11.77 -31.99
N ILE A 78 -23.06 11.29 -31.43
CA ILE A 78 -24.00 10.42 -32.15
C ILE A 78 -25.39 11.06 -32.21
N LEU A 79 -26.02 11.30 -31.06
CA LEU A 79 -27.42 11.73 -31.01
C LEU A 79 -27.61 13.17 -31.50
N VAL A 80 -26.72 14.10 -31.13
CA VAL A 80 -26.78 15.49 -31.61
C VAL A 80 -26.65 15.56 -33.14
N PRO A 81 -25.66 14.93 -33.79
CA PRO A 81 -25.58 14.88 -35.25
C PRO A 81 -26.81 14.26 -35.93
N MET A 82 -27.40 13.21 -35.32
CA MET A 82 -28.57 12.53 -35.89
C MET A 82 -29.87 13.34 -35.76
N SER A 83 -30.07 14.01 -34.62
CA SER A 83 -31.32 14.72 -34.29
C SER A 83 -31.30 16.21 -34.64
N LYS A 84 -30.11 16.81 -34.70
CA LYS A 84 -29.86 18.26 -34.78
C LYS A 84 -30.39 19.07 -33.57
N MET A 85 -30.71 18.40 -32.46
CA MET A 85 -31.28 19.00 -31.24
C MET A 85 -30.21 19.35 -30.20
N VAL A 86 -29.28 20.24 -30.55
CA VAL A 86 -28.15 20.61 -29.69
C VAL A 86 -28.62 21.21 -28.36
N LYS A 87 -29.59 22.13 -28.40
CA LYS A 87 -30.05 22.88 -27.23
C LYS A 87 -30.78 21.98 -26.24
N GLU A 88 -31.66 21.12 -26.72
CA GLU A 88 -32.45 20.20 -25.90
C GLU A 88 -31.58 19.12 -25.25
N LEU A 89 -30.60 18.59 -26.00
CA LEU A 89 -29.75 17.52 -25.50
C LEU A 89 -28.65 18.03 -24.56
N LEU A 90 -28.03 19.18 -24.82
CA LEU A 90 -26.83 19.60 -24.07
C LEU A 90 -27.01 20.85 -23.22
N PHE A 91 -27.95 21.75 -23.54
CA PHE A 91 -27.96 23.11 -22.96
C PHE A 91 -29.29 23.53 -22.32
N SER A 92 -30.25 22.62 -22.19
CA SER A 92 -31.53 22.92 -21.56
C SER A 92 -32.11 21.75 -20.78
N GLY A 93 -33.05 22.07 -19.89
CA GLY A 93 -33.75 21.08 -19.07
C GLY A 93 -32.81 20.20 -18.25
N THR A 94 -33.09 18.90 -18.26
CA THR A 94 -32.26 17.86 -17.63
C THR A 94 -31.02 17.52 -18.47
N GLY A 95 -31.03 17.83 -19.77
CA GLY A 95 -29.89 17.57 -20.67
C GLY A 95 -28.63 18.33 -20.25
N LEU A 96 -28.78 19.59 -19.81
CA LEU A 96 -27.67 20.38 -19.26
C LEU A 96 -26.95 19.67 -18.11
N TYR A 97 -27.69 19.00 -17.23
CA TYR A 97 -27.11 18.32 -16.08
C TYR A 97 -26.61 16.92 -16.46
N HIS A 98 -27.51 16.08 -16.98
CA HIS A 98 -27.27 14.65 -17.18
C HIS A 98 -26.40 14.30 -18.39
N HIS A 99 -26.28 15.21 -19.37
CA HIS A 99 -25.44 14.99 -20.54
C HIS A 99 -24.15 15.82 -20.51
N LEU A 100 -24.10 16.96 -19.82
CA LEU A 100 -22.96 17.88 -19.88
C LEU A 100 -22.26 18.10 -18.54
N ILE A 101 -22.92 18.79 -17.59
CA ILE A 101 -22.27 19.25 -16.35
C ILE A 101 -21.78 18.08 -15.49
N ILE A 102 -22.66 17.12 -15.19
CA ILE A 102 -22.32 15.99 -14.31
C ILE A 102 -21.28 15.08 -14.96
N PRO A 103 -21.41 14.69 -16.25
CA PRO A 103 -20.37 13.93 -16.93
C PRO A 103 -19.00 14.60 -16.95
N ILE A 104 -18.93 15.91 -17.14
CA ILE A 104 -17.64 16.62 -17.11
C ILE A 104 -17.08 16.65 -15.69
N LEU A 105 -17.90 17.05 -14.71
CA LEU A 105 -17.44 17.21 -13.33
C LEU A 105 -17.01 15.88 -12.71
N THR A 106 -17.74 14.78 -12.95
CA THR A 106 -17.38 13.46 -12.45
C THR A 106 -16.09 12.94 -13.08
N THR A 107 -15.86 13.22 -14.37
CA THR A 107 -14.61 12.88 -15.06
C THR A 107 -13.43 13.66 -14.50
N ILE A 108 -13.58 14.98 -14.30
CA ILE A 108 -12.55 15.83 -13.68
C ILE A 108 -12.25 15.35 -12.25
N SER A 109 -13.28 15.08 -11.45
CA SER A 109 -13.12 14.56 -10.09
C SER A 109 -12.30 13.26 -10.10
N TYR A 110 -12.69 12.30 -10.94
CA TYR A 110 -12.01 11.01 -11.02
C TYR A 110 -10.55 11.10 -11.46
N ILE A 111 -10.27 11.90 -12.50
CA ILE A 111 -8.94 11.98 -13.08
C ILE A 111 -7.95 12.70 -12.15
N PHE A 112 -8.39 13.75 -11.46
CA PHE A 112 -7.49 14.68 -10.77
C PHE A 112 -7.55 14.62 -9.25
N ALA A 113 -8.67 14.17 -8.68
CA ALA A 113 -8.87 14.21 -7.23
C ALA A 113 -9.03 12.83 -6.60
N GLU A 114 -9.35 11.78 -7.38
CA GLU A 114 -9.65 10.46 -6.86
C GLU A 114 -8.47 9.47 -6.98
N ASP A 115 -8.41 8.51 -6.06
CA ASP A 115 -7.61 7.29 -6.17
C ASP A 115 -8.26 6.41 -7.25
N ARG A 116 -7.44 5.86 -8.14
CA ARG A 116 -7.93 5.08 -9.27
C ARG A 116 -7.97 3.60 -8.92
N ALA A 117 -9.00 2.95 -9.44
CA ALA A 117 -9.13 1.50 -9.37
C ALA A 117 -7.95 0.82 -10.10
N SER A 118 -7.61 -0.38 -9.65
CA SER A 118 -6.59 -1.20 -10.31
C SER A 118 -6.92 -1.40 -11.80
N TYR A 119 -5.88 -1.35 -12.64
CA TYR A 119 -5.99 -1.48 -14.09
C TYR A 119 -6.59 -2.82 -14.54
N LYS A 120 -6.63 -3.84 -13.68
CA LYS A 120 -7.33 -5.11 -13.97
C LYS A 120 -8.84 -4.93 -14.19
N TRP A 121 -9.44 -3.88 -13.63
CA TRP A 121 -10.88 -3.62 -13.70
C TRP A 121 -11.31 -2.85 -14.96
N ILE A 122 -10.39 -2.52 -15.87
CA ILE A 122 -10.68 -1.70 -17.07
C ILE A 122 -11.75 -2.27 -17.99
N ILE A 123 -11.95 -3.59 -17.99
CA ILE A 123 -12.93 -4.23 -18.88
C ILE A 123 -14.35 -4.22 -18.28
N LEU A 124 -14.47 -4.05 -16.96
CA LEU A 124 -15.74 -4.12 -16.25
C LEU A 124 -16.79 -3.13 -16.78
N PRO A 125 -16.46 -1.83 -17.03
CA PRO A 125 -17.45 -0.89 -17.53
C PRO A 125 -17.94 -1.23 -18.94
N ALA A 126 -17.07 -1.82 -19.76
CA ALA A 126 -17.41 -2.27 -21.10
C ALA A 126 -18.39 -3.44 -21.07
N LEU A 127 -18.17 -4.43 -20.20
CA LEU A 127 -19.08 -5.56 -20.00
C LEU A 127 -20.46 -5.12 -19.49
N PHE A 128 -20.49 -4.19 -18.53
CA PHE A 128 -21.75 -3.66 -18.01
C PHE A 128 -22.55 -2.91 -19.09
N THR A 129 -21.87 -2.07 -19.87
CA THR A 129 -22.47 -1.32 -20.97
C THR A 129 -22.96 -2.23 -22.10
N LEU A 130 -22.21 -3.29 -22.41
CA LEU A 130 -22.60 -4.32 -23.37
C LEU A 130 -23.87 -5.04 -22.91
N THR A 131 -23.95 -5.40 -21.63
CA THR A 131 -25.13 -6.06 -21.06
C THR A 131 -26.38 -5.23 -21.24
N TYR A 132 -26.31 -3.92 -20.93
CA TYR A 132 -27.41 -3.00 -21.18
C TYR A 132 -27.83 -2.99 -22.66
N GLY A 133 -26.88 -2.85 -23.58
CA GLY A 133 -27.19 -2.81 -25.01
C GLY A 133 -27.81 -4.12 -25.53
N LEU A 134 -27.32 -5.28 -25.08
CA LEU A 134 -27.91 -6.59 -25.42
C LEU A 134 -29.34 -6.72 -24.92
N VAL A 135 -29.62 -6.27 -23.68
CA VAL A 135 -30.99 -6.24 -23.15
C VAL A 135 -31.89 -5.34 -24.01
N MET A 136 -31.42 -4.15 -24.39
CA MET A 136 -32.22 -3.24 -25.24
C MET A 136 -32.48 -3.82 -26.63
N VAL A 137 -31.48 -4.46 -27.26
CA VAL A 137 -31.64 -5.15 -28.55
C VAL A 137 -32.66 -6.29 -28.44
N TYR A 138 -32.59 -7.10 -27.37
CA TYR A 138 -33.55 -8.17 -27.13
C TYR A 138 -34.98 -7.64 -26.93
N LEU A 139 -35.15 -6.58 -26.14
CA LEU A 139 -36.45 -5.96 -25.90
C LEU A 139 -37.04 -5.32 -27.16
N ASN A 140 -36.20 -4.77 -28.04
CA ASN A 140 -36.63 -4.32 -29.38
C ASN A 140 -37.00 -5.49 -30.29
N GLY A 141 -36.20 -6.56 -30.30
CA GLY A 141 -36.50 -7.76 -31.08
C GLY A 141 -37.82 -8.45 -30.70
N THR A 142 -38.25 -8.30 -29.45
CA THR A 142 -39.48 -8.88 -28.89
C THR A 142 -40.66 -7.91 -28.79
N ASP A 143 -40.58 -6.73 -29.41
CA ASP A 143 -41.62 -5.68 -29.41
C ASP A 143 -42.03 -5.18 -28.02
N ARG A 144 -41.18 -5.39 -27.01
CA ARG A 144 -41.43 -4.92 -25.64
C ARG A 144 -41.03 -3.46 -25.46
N VAL A 145 -40.00 -3.02 -26.17
CA VAL A 145 -39.47 -1.64 -26.13
C VAL A 145 -38.98 -1.25 -27.52
N ASP A 146 -39.49 -0.16 -28.09
CA ASP A 146 -39.01 0.33 -29.41
C ASP A 146 -37.51 0.71 -29.38
N GLY A 147 -36.97 1.00 -28.21
CA GLY A 147 -35.56 1.26 -27.97
C GLY A 147 -35.33 2.74 -27.65
N PRO A 148 -34.54 3.07 -26.62
CA PRO A 148 -34.27 4.47 -26.32
C PRO A 148 -33.33 5.13 -27.33
N TYR A 149 -32.60 4.33 -28.13
CA TYR A 149 -31.61 4.83 -29.08
C TYR A 149 -31.74 4.18 -30.46
N PRO A 150 -31.51 4.93 -31.55
CA PRO A 150 -31.68 4.43 -32.92
C PRO A 150 -30.85 3.17 -33.22
N PHE A 151 -29.64 3.07 -32.67
CA PHE A 151 -28.71 1.97 -32.92
C PHE A 151 -29.09 0.64 -32.23
N PHE A 152 -30.12 0.61 -31.38
CA PHE A 152 -30.66 -0.64 -30.81
C PHE A 152 -31.89 -1.18 -31.53
N LYS A 153 -32.37 -0.49 -32.56
CA LYS A 153 -33.53 -0.90 -33.35
C LYS A 153 -33.18 -2.02 -34.33
N VAL A 154 -33.00 -3.24 -33.81
CA VAL A 154 -32.55 -4.40 -34.60
C VAL A 154 -33.48 -4.76 -35.75
N LYS A 155 -34.79 -4.51 -35.59
CA LYS A 155 -35.77 -4.74 -36.67
C LYS A 155 -35.62 -3.76 -37.82
N GLU A 156 -35.27 -2.50 -37.56
CA GLU A 156 -35.05 -1.47 -38.58
C GLU A 156 -33.64 -1.57 -39.21
N LEU A 157 -32.63 -1.89 -38.39
CA LEU A 157 -31.24 -1.90 -38.81
C LEU A 157 -30.81 -3.22 -39.46
N GLY A 158 -31.44 -4.33 -39.08
CA GLY A 158 -31.00 -5.68 -39.38
C GLY A 158 -29.79 -6.13 -38.54
N ALA A 159 -29.67 -7.44 -38.36
CA ALA A 159 -28.70 -8.05 -37.45
C ALA A 159 -27.24 -7.60 -37.70
N LYS A 160 -26.82 -7.51 -38.96
CA LYS A 160 -25.44 -7.12 -39.32
C LYS A 160 -25.09 -5.72 -38.80
N LYS A 161 -25.95 -4.73 -39.01
CA LYS A 161 -25.71 -3.34 -38.55
C LYS A 161 -25.76 -3.26 -37.03
N THR A 162 -26.67 -3.99 -36.39
CA THR A 162 -26.72 -4.08 -34.92
C THR A 162 -25.43 -4.64 -34.34
N VAL A 163 -24.88 -5.72 -34.90
CA VAL A 163 -23.58 -6.27 -34.45
C VAL A 163 -22.45 -5.26 -34.59
N ILE A 164 -22.40 -4.52 -35.70
CA ILE A 164 -21.39 -3.45 -35.91
C ILE A 164 -21.53 -2.36 -34.85
N TRP A 165 -22.75 -1.89 -34.57
CA TRP A 165 -22.99 -0.89 -33.52
C TRP A 165 -22.59 -1.38 -32.13
N MET A 166 -23.01 -2.59 -31.76
CA MET A 166 -22.68 -3.19 -30.46
C MET A 166 -21.16 -3.34 -30.28
N THR A 167 -20.46 -3.82 -31.31
CA THR A 167 -19.00 -3.98 -31.30
C THR A 167 -18.30 -2.63 -31.21
N SER A 168 -18.75 -1.63 -31.99
CA SER A 168 -18.15 -0.29 -32.00
C SER A 168 -18.32 0.40 -30.65
N LEU A 169 -19.51 0.34 -30.06
CA LEU A 169 -19.77 0.91 -28.74
C LEU A 169 -18.96 0.21 -27.65
N PHE A 170 -18.80 -1.12 -27.74
CA PHE A 170 -17.95 -1.90 -26.81
C PHE A 170 -16.47 -1.48 -26.89
N ILE A 171 -15.94 -1.27 -28.10
CA ILE A 171 -14.57 -0.79 -28.28
C ILE A 171 -14.43 0.62 -27.72
N VAL A 172 -15.36 1.53 -28.03
CA VAL A 172 -15.30 2.92 -27.56
C VAL A 172 -15.35 2.99 -26.03
N VAL A 173 -16.26 2.26 -25.37
CA VAL A 173 -16.31 2.25 -23.90
C VAL A 173 -15.05 1.64 -23.29
N GLY A 174 -14.47 0.61 -23.92
CA GLY A 174 -13.18 0.04 -23.51
C GLY A 174 -12.04 1.04 -23.60
N LEU A 175 -11.97 1.80 -24.70
CA LEU A 175 -10.97 2.87 -24.89
C LEU A 175 -11.14 4.01 -23.88
N ILE A 176 -12.38 4.44 -23.63
CA ILE A 176 -12.67 5.45 -22.61
C ILE A 176 -12.25 4.93 -21.23
N SER A 177 -12.61 3.70 -20.88
CA SER A 177 -12.22 3.10 -19.59
C SER A 177 -10.70 3.06 -19.43
N ALA A 178 -9.99 2.59 -20.46
CA ALA A 178 -8.53 2.57 -20.47
C ALA A 178 -7.95 3.98 -20.32
N ALA A 179 -8.50 4.98 -21.01
CA ALA A 179 -8.03 6.37 -20.96
C ALA A 179 -8.22 7.01 -19.57
N VAL A 180 -9.38 6.83 -18.93
CA VAL A 180 -9.63 7.37 -17.58
C VAL A 180 -8.86 6.61 -16.49
N SER A 181 -8.60 5.31 -16.70
CA SER A 181 -7.76 4.51 -15.80
C SER A 181 -6.27 4.81 -15.96
N TYR A 182 -5.80 5.16 -17.16
CA TYR A 182 -4.39 5.34 -17.43
C TYR A 182 -3.79 6.54 -16.69
N ARG A 183 -2.81 6.28 -15.83
CA ARG A 183 -1.93 7.31 -15.25
C ARG A 183 -0.51 6.99 -15.65
N LYS A 184 0.15 7.92 -16.32
CA LYS A 184 1.61 7.85 -16.42
C LYS A 184 2.15 8.04 -14.99
N PRO A 185 2.93 7.11 -14.43
CA PRO A 185 3.57 7.33 -13.14
C PRO A 185 4.37 8.63 -13.22
N ALA A 186 4.41 9.43 -12.14
CA ALA A 186 5.54 10.35 -12.05
C ALA A 186 6.77 9.45 -11.98
N GLN A 187 7.64 9.53 -12.98
CA GLN A 187 8.90 8.80 -12.92
C GLN A 187 9.77 9.52 -11.90
N THR A 188 9.64 9.12 -10.64
CA THR A 188 10.78 9.23 -9.73
C THR A 188 11.79 8.18 -10.19
N ASP A 189 13.08 8.51 -10.17
CA ASP A 189 14.16 7.56 -10.47
C ASP A 189 14.28 6.43 -9.42
N ILE A 190 13.42 6.47 -8.39
CA ILE A 190 13.45 5.63 -7.20
C ILE A 190 12.31 4.61 -7.27
N LYS A 191 12.63 3.34 -7.08
CA LYS A 191 11.69 2.23 -6.90
C LYS A 191 11.59 1.91 -5.41
N TYR A 192 10.39 2.03 -4.86
CA TYR A 192 10.14 1.76 -3.44
C TYR A 192 9.67 0.32 -3.27
N ILE A 193 10.51 -0.52 -2.66
CA ILE A 193 10.28 -1.95 -2.51
C ILE A 193 9.87 -2.23 -1.07
N PHE A 194 8.64 -2.68 -0.89
CA PHE A 194 8.06 -2.99 0.39
C PHE A 194 8.17 -4.48 0.68
N VAL A 195 8.74 -4.84 1.83
CA VAL A 195 8.99 -6.21 2.26
C VAL A 195 8.27 -6.47 3.59
N HIS A 196 7.29 -7.35 3.57
CA HIS A 196 6.47 -7.67 4.73
C HIS A 196 7.25 -8.50 5.77
N GLY A 197 6.76 -8.57 7.01
CA GLY A 197 7.32 -9.44 8.04
C GLY A 197 6.71 -10.84 8.04
N LEU A 198 6.59 -11.42 9.24
CA LEU A 198 5.95 -12.71 9.46
C LEU A 198 4.50 -12.73 8.98
N ALA A 199 4.05 -13.88 8.46
CA ALA A 199 2.68 -14.11 7.99
C ALA A 199 2.19 -13.14 6.90
N GLY A 200 3.10 -12.39 6.26
CA GLY A 200 2.76 -11.39 5.26
C GLY A 200 2.58 -11.94 3.84
N TRP A 201 2.25 -11.04 2.92
CA TRP A 201 2.05 -11.35 1.50
C TRP A 201 2.25 -10.09 0.64
N GLY A 202 2.42 -10.26 -0.67
CA GLY A 202 2.77 -9.21 -1.61
C GLY A 202 2.19 -9.37 -3.02
N SER A 203 2.85 -8.77 -4.01
CA SER A 203 2.34 -8.62 -5.38
C SER A 203 2.09 -9.94 -6.14
N TYR A 204 2.75 -11.04 -5.78
CA TYR A 204 2.52 -12.35 -6.41
C TYR A 204 1.48 -13.21 -5.68
N ASP A 205 0.88 -12.70 -4.60
CA ASP A 205 -0.13 -13.41 -3.82
C ASP A 205 -1.53 -12.95 -4.16
N THR A 206 -2.42 -13.89 -4.48
CA THR A 206 -3.82 -13.60 -4.83
C THR A 206 -4.56 -12.89 -3.69
N ARG A 207 -4.17 -13.11 -2.43
CA ARG A 207 -4.74 -12.42 -1.26
C ARG A 207 -4.51 -10.90 -1.30
N ASN A 208 -3.35 -10.46 -1.81
CA ASN A 208 -2.98 -9.05 -1.90
C ASN A 208 -3.96 -8.23 -2.76
N GLU A 209 -4.65 -8.89 -3.68
CA GLU A 209 -5.64 -8.27 -4.54
C GLU A 209 -6.92 -7.81 -3.83
N PHE A 210 -7.24 -8.41 -2.68
CA PHE A 210 -8.47 -8.16 -1.94
C PHE A 210 -8.20 -7.53 -0.58
N ILE A 211 -7.13 -7.98 0.09
CA ILE A 211 -6.69 -7.48 1.38
C ILE A 211 -5.18 -7.31 1.27
N PRO A 212 -4.67 -6.14 0.88
CA PRO A 212 -3.23 -5.92 0.79
C PRO A 212 -2.60 -5.94 2.18
N TYR A 213 -1.40 -6.50 2.33
CA TYR A 213 -0.65 -6.43 3.60
C TYR A 213 -0.43 -4.96 3.97
N TRP A 214 0.06 -4.19 2.99
CA TRP A 214 0.26 -2.75 3.09
C TRP A 214 -1.06 -1.99 2.91
N GLY A 215 -1.78 -1.79 4.01
CA GLY A 215 -2.99 -0.98 4.11
C GLY A 215 -4.22 -1.72 4.62
N LEU A 216 -4.21 -3.06 4.60
CA LEU A 216 -5.29 -3.94 5.08
C LEU A 216 -6.67 -3.44 4.63
N THR A 217 -7.60 -3.28 5.56
CA THR A 217 -8.97 -2.81 5.28
C THR A 217 -9.07 -1.31 5.01
N GLY A 218 -7.98 -0.56 5.19
CA GLY A 218 -7.83 0.87 4.86
C GLY A 218 -7.55 1.15 3.38
N GLY A 219 -7.30 0.11 2.58
CA GLY A 219 -6.99 0.20 1.16
C GLY A 219 -5.50 0.21 0.86
N SER A 220 -5.13 -0.20 -0.35
CA SER A 220 -3.72 -0.43 -0.72
C SER A 220 -2.85 0.82 -0.65
N ILE A 221 -1.82 0.79 0.19
CA ILE A 221 -0.76 1.81 0.26
C ILE A 221 0.06 1.81 -1.02
N ILE A 222 0.39 0.64 -1.54
CA ILE A 222 1.14 0.50 -2.80
C ILE A 222 0.38 1.16 -3.95
N ARG A 223 -0.93 0.93 -4.08
CA ARG A 223 -1.76 1.59 -5.10
C ARG A 223 -1.83 3.09 -4.85
N TYR A 224 -2.00 3.50 -3.60
CA TYR A 224 -2.02 4.92 -3.23
C TYR A 224 -0.73 5.64 -3.66
N LEU A 225 0.45 5.11 -3.33
CA LEU A 225 1.74 5.69 -3.70
C LEU A 225 1.93 5.74 -5.22
N ASN A 226 1.63 4.64 -5.93
CA ASN A 226 1.68 4.60 -7.40
C ASN A 226 0.74 5.63 -8.04
N ASN A 227 -0.46 5.81 -7.49
CA ASN A 227 -1.39 6.86 -7.93
C ASN A 227 -0.81 8.26 -7.70
N HIS A 228 0.06 8.45 -6.71
CA HIS A 228 0.72 9.74 -6.43
C HIS A 228 2.08 9.89 -7.12
N GLY A 229 2.47 8.93 -7.95
CA GLY A 229 3.70 9.00 -8.74
C GLY A 229 4.96 8.53 -8.01
N TYR A 230 4.81 7.75 -6.95
CA TYR A 230 5.91 7.03 -6.32
C TYR A 230 5.80 5.57 -6.74
N GLU A 231 6.75 5.10 -7.56
CA GLU A 231 6.69 3.77 -8.14
C GLU A 231 7.04 2.73 -7.08
N SER A 232 6.00 2.03 -6.60
CA SER A 232 6.07 1.18 -5.41
C SER A 232 5.63 -0.24 -5.70
N TYR A 233 6.26 -1.19 -5.01
CA TYR A 233 6.02 -2.63 -5.17
C TYR A 233 5.99 -3.32 -3.81
N ALA A 234 5.23 -4.40 -3.67
CA ALA A 234 5.26 -5.26 -2.49
C ALA A 234 5.83 -6.64 -2.87
N ALA A 235 6.95 -7.03 -2.25
CA ALA A 235 7.53 -8.35 -2.45
C ALA A 235 6.68 -9.44 -1.75
N SER A 236 6.67 -10.64 -2.32
CA SER A 236 5.98 -11.84 -1.82
C SER A 236 7.00 -12.88 -1.36
N VAL A 237 7.71 -12.60 -0.27
CA VAL A 237 8.75 -13.51 0.27
C VAL A 237 8.13 -14.51 1.26
N ASP A 238 8.84 -15.56 1.65
CA ASP A 238 8.34 -16.59 2.55
C ASP A 238 7.84 -15.96 3.86
N PRO A 239 6.61 -16.27 4.30
CA PRO A 239 6.02 -15.68 5.51
C PRO A 239 6.67 -16.15 6.82
N THR A 240 7.48 -17.21 6.83
CA THR A 240 8.07 -17.82 8.04
C THR A 240 9.53 -18.26 7.91
N GLY A 241 10.09 -18.29 6.69
CA GLY A 241 11.48 -18.64 6.42
C GLY A 241 12.49 -17.63 6.99
N SER A 242 13.76 -18.01 7.03
CA SER A 242 14.85 -17.18 7.53
C SER A 242 15.01 -15.87 6.76
N ALA A 243 15.75 -14.92 7.36
CA ALA A 243 16.13 -13.71 6.65
C ALA A 243 16.91 -14.00 5.36
N TRP A 244 17.71 -15.08 5.34
CA TRP A 244 18.50 -15.53 4.19
C TRP A 244 17.61 -15.96 3.03
N ASP A 245 16.70 -16.90 3.28
CA ASP A 245 15.78 -17.41 2.26
C ASP A 245 14.94 -16.31 1.65
N ARG A 246 14.41 -15.44 2.52
CA ARG A 246 13.60 -14.30 2.11
C ARG A 246 14.42 -13.28 1.31
N ALA A 247 15.71 -13.10 1.59
CA ALA A 247 16.59 -12.25 0.80
C ALA A 247 16.85 -12.84 -0.60
N CYS A 248 17.06 -14.15 -0.71
CA CYS A 248 17.20 -14.86 -1.99
C CYS A 248 15.92 -14.75 -2.83
N GLU A 249 14.76 -14.90 -2.21
CA GLU A 249 13.46 -14.73 -2.86
C GLU A 249 13.21 -13.29 -3.31
N LEU A 250 13.61 -12.31 -2.48
CA LEU A 250 13.53 -10.90 -2.84
C LEU A 250 14.38 -10.62 -4.08
N TYR A 251 15.63 -11.10 -4.13
CA TYR A 251 16.51 -10.94 -5.28
C TYR A 251 15.88 -11.51 -6.56
N ALA A 252 15.38 -12.75 -6.49
CA ALA A 252 14.77 -13.42 -7.64
C ALA A 252 13.52 -12.68 -8.15
N GLN A 253 12.70 -12.14 -7.24
CA GLN A 253 11.55 -11.33 -7.60
C GLN A 253 11.97 -10.01 -8.26
N LEU A 254 12.98 -9.33 -7.74
CA LEU A 254 13.42 -8.04 -8.27
C LEU A 254 14.08 -8.17 -9.65
N THR A 255 14.84 -9.25 -9.87
CA THR A 255 15.57 -9.49 -11.13
C THR A 255 14.80 -10.34 -12.14
N GLY A 256 13.74 -11.03 -11.70
CA GLY A 256 12.98 -11.96 -12.54
C GLY A 256 13.79 -13.21 -12.90
N THR A 257 14.43 -13.81 -11.89
CA THR A 257 15.18 -15.06 -12.01
C THR A 257 14.50 -16.19 -11.22
N ARG A 258 15.00 -17.41 -11.32
CA ARG A 258 14.60 -18.48 -10.40
C ARG A 258 15.28 -18.25 -9.05
N VAL A 259 14.55 -18.46 -7.95
CA VAL A 259 15.13 -18.40 -6.61
C VAL A 259 16.25 -19.44 -6.51
N ASP A 260 17.44 -18.97 -6.12
CA ASP A 260 18.59 -19.78 -5.76
C ASP A 260 18.99 -19.40 -4.33
N TYR A 261 18.75 -20.33 -3.41
CA TYR A 261 19.06 -20.17 -1.99
C TYR A 261 20.54 -20.39 -1.67
N GLY A 262 21.36 -20.78 -2.66
CA GLY A 262 22.79 -21.07 -2.48
C GLY A 262 23.06 -22.55 -2.23
N ALA A 263 24.13 -23.09 -2.82
CA ALA A 263 24.43 -24.51 -2.71
C ALA A 263 25.03 -24.87 -1.35
N ALA A 264 25.80 -23.97 -0.74
CA ALA A 264 26.34 -24.18 0.59
C ALA A 264 25.23 -24.11 1.63
N HIS A 265 24.46 -23.03 1.58
CA HIS A 265 23.35 -22.76 2.49
C HIS A 265 22.32 -23.88 2.46
N SER A 266 21.80 -24.25 1.28
CA SER A 266 20.76 -25.28 1.19
C SER A 266 21.24 -26.65 1.64
N LYS A 267 22.52 -26.98 1.45
CA LYS A 267 23.10 -28.20 2.00
C LYS A 267 23.20 -28.16 3.52
N ALA A 268 23.60 -27.03 4.09
CA ALA A 268 23.73 -26.86 5.54
C ALA A 268 22.35 -26.84 6.23
N ALA A 269 21.40 -26.11 5.65
CA ALA A 269 20.05 -25.95 6.19
C ALA A 269 19.13 -27.13 5.86
N GLY A 270 19.49 -28.03 4.94
CA GLY A 270 18.74 -29.25 4.68
C GLY A 270 17.45 -29.04 3.87
N HIS A 271 17.43 -28.07 2.94
CA HIS A 271 16.32 -27.86 2.01
C HIS A 271 16.80 -27.76 0.55
N GLU A 272 15.84 -27.67 -0.38
CA GLU A 272 16.13 -27.55 -1.80
C GLU A 272 16.84 -26.22 -2.12
N ARG A 273 17.84 -26.27 -3.01
CA ARG A 273 18.58 -25.09 -3.47
C ARG A 273 17.74 -24.12 -4.29
N PHE A 274 16.82 -24.64 -5.10
CA PHE A 274 16.09 -23.80 -6.05
C PHE A 274 14.60 -23.72 -5.73
N GLY A 275 14.12 -22.51 -5.46
CA GLY A 275 12.72 -22.23 -5.20
C GLY A 275 11.91 -21.88 -6.46
N LYS A 276 10.93 -20.99 -6.25
CA LYS A 276 9.97 -20.53 -7.26
C LYS A 276 10.67 -19.81 -8.44
N ASP A 277 10.10 -19.93 -9.62
CA ASP A 277 10.63 -19.29 -10.83
C ASP A 277 9.88 -17.98 -11.15
N PHE A 278 10.64 -16.86 -11.18
CA PHE A 278 10.15 -15.53 -11.56
C PHE A 278 10.65 -15.09 -12.96
N SER A 279 11.20 -16.00 -13.76
CA SER A 279 11.64 -15.73 -15.14
C SER A 279 10.55 -15.04 -15.97
N GLY A 280 10.89 -13.87 -16.52
CA GLY A 280 9.97 -13.03 -17.31
C GLY A 280 8.88 -12.33 -16.49
N LYS A 281 8.94 -12.40 -15.16
CA LYS A 281 7.97 -11.83 -14.23
C LYS A 281 8.62 -10.91 -13.21
N ALA A 282 9.77 -10.31 -13.49
CA ALA A 282 10.45 -9.37 -12.59
C ALA A 282 9.48 -8.32 -12.00
N LEU A 283 9.58 -8.09 -10.70
CA LEU A 283 8.73 -7.17 -9.97
C LEU A 283 8.98 -5.74 -10.44
N ILE A 284 10.24 -5.42 -10.76
CA ILE A 284 10.64 -4.11 -11.27
C ILE A 284 11.33 -4.23 -12.63
N LYS A 285 11.18 -3.19 -13.45
CA LYS A 285 11.89 -3.08 -14.72
C LYS A 285 13.23 -2.39 -14.51
N ASN A 286 14.27 -2.90 -15.15
CA ASN A 286 15.63 -2.35 -15.12
C ASN A 286 16.16 -2.19 -13.68
N PHE A 287 16.16 -3.29 -12.90
CA PHE A 287 16.61 -3.28 -11.50
C PHE A 287 17.99 -2.63 -11.34
N GLU A 288 18.97 -3.07 -12.11
CA GLU A 288 20.36 -2.59 -12.05
C GLU A 288 20.53 -1.09 -12.29
N SER A 289 19.67 -0.48 -13.10
CA SER A 289 19.79 0.94 -13.47
C SER A 289 18.88 1.88 -12.68
N SER A 290 18.02 1.35 -11.81
CA SER A 290 17.04 2.15 -11.07
C SER A 290 17.49 2.32 -9.63
N LYS A 291 17.36 3.53 -9.05
CA LYS A 291 17.59 3.69 -7.61
C LYS A 291 16.55 2.90 -6.84
N ILE A 292 16.94 2.20 -5.77
CA ILE A 292 16.02 1.40 -4.96
C ILE A 292 15.99 1.88 -3.51
N ALA A 293 14.79 1.98 -2.95
CA ALA A 293 14.58 2.20 -1.53
C ALA A 293 13.83 1.00 -0.96
N LEU A 294 14.45 0.31 0.01
CA LEU A 294 13.89 -0.87 0.65
C LEU A 294 13.15 -0.46 1.93
N ILE A 295 11.91 -0.91 2.08
CA ILE A 295 11.04 -0.59 3.22
C ILE A 295 10.56 -1.90 3.83
N GLY A 296 11.09 -2.25 4.99
CA GLY A 296 10.86 -3.52 5.67
C GLY A 296 10.00 -3.32 6.91
N HIS A 297 8.84 -3.95 6.97
CA HIS A 297 8.02 -3.98 8.19
C HIS A 297 8.28 -5.24 9.00
N SER A 298 8.35 -5.13 10.32
CA SER A 298 8.56 -6.27 11.21
C SER A 298 9.81 -7.06 10.77
N PHE A 299 9.72 -8.38 10.64
CA PHE A 299 10.82 -9.23 10.16
C PHE A 299 11.34 -8.87 8.75
N GLY A 300 10.54 -8.15 7.95
CA GLY A 300 11.00 -7.59 6.67
C GLY A 300 12.19 -6.66 6.82
N GLY A 301 12.36 -6.02 7.99
CA GLY A 301 13.54 -5.21 8.31
C GLY A 301 14.84 -6.02 8.33
N ALA A 302 14.84 -7.20 8.95
CA ALA A 302 16.00 -8.10 8.94
C ALA A 302 16.29 -8.58 7.51
N THR A 303 15.25 -8.95 6.77
CA THR A 303 15.35 -9.39 5.36
C THR A 303 16.03 -8.35 4.48
N ILE A 304 15.58 -7.09 4.49
CA ILE A 304 16.15 -6.07 3.58
C ILE A 304 17.58 -5.68 3.97
N ARG A 305 17.91 -5.77 5.25
CA ARG A 305 19.26 -5.51 5.76
C ARG A 305 20.23 -6.59 5.29
N LEU A 306 19.89 -7.87 5.48
CA LEU A 306 20.70 -8.98 4.98
C LEU A 306 20.78 -9.01 3.46
N PHE A 307 19.66 -8.74 2.78
CA PHE A 307 19.64 -8.60 1.32
C PHE A 307 20.65 -7.56 0.83
N SER A 308 20.74 -6.42 1.52
CA SER A 308 21.64 -5.33 1.13
C SER A 308 23.11 -5.71 1.33
N GLU A 309 23.41 -6.43 2.42
CA GLU A 309 24.75 -6.99 2.66
C GLU A 309 25.16 -7.94 1.54
N ILE A 310 24.33 -8.95 1.24
CA ILE A 310 24.62 -9.94 0.19
C ILE A 310 24.71 -9.27 -1.19
N LEU A 311 23.85 -8.30 -1.49
CA LEU A 311 23.87 -7.60 -2.77
C LEU A 311 25.19 -6.86 -2.99
N LYS A 312 25.71 -6.14 -1.97
CA LYS A 312 26.93 -5.33 -2.08
C LYS A 312 28.20 -6.15 -1.90
N ASN A 313 28.23 -7.05 -0.93
CA ASN A 313 29.45 -7.75 -0.52
C ASN A 313 29.49 -9.22 -0.93
N GLY A 314 28.35 -9.81 -1.31
CA GLY A 314 28.24 -11.22 -1.68
C GLY A 314 28.14 -12.15 -0.47
N SER A 315 28.40 -13.43 -0.71
CA SER A 315 28.55 -14.43 0.35
C SER A 315 29.83 -15.22 0.13
N ASP A 316 30.80 -15.05 1.03
CA ASP A 316 32.08 -15.77 1.01
C ASP A 316 31.87 -17.29 1.06
N GLU A 317 30.87 -17.75 1.82
CA GLU A 317 30.55 -19.17 1.93
C GLU A 317 30.10 -19.73 0.58
N GLU A 318 29.19 -19.06 -0.10
CA GLU A 318 28.70 -19.49 -1.43
C GLU A 318 29.79 -19.37 -2.50
N LEU A 319 30.59 -18.30 -2.47
CA LEU A 319 31.74 -18.09 -3.36
C LEU A 319 32.77 -19.22 -3.23
N SER A 320 33.01 -19.70 -2.01
CA SER A 320 33.98 -20.76 -1.76
C SER A 320 33.47 -22.17 -2.08
N TYR A 321 32.15 -22.38 -2.00
CA TYR A 321 31.54 -23.69 -2.14
C TYR A 321 31.07 -23.99 -3.56
N THR A 322 30.61 -22.99 -4.30
CA THR A 322 29.92 -23.15 -5.59
C THR A 322 30.80 -22.72 -6.75
N ASP A 323 30.88 -23.54 -7.81
CA ASP A 323 31.58 -23.18 -9.04
C ASP A 323 31.03 -21.88 -9.64
N GLU A 324 31.89 -20.97 -10.10
CA GLU A 324 31.51 -19.63 -10.57
C GLU A 324 30.45 -19.63 -11.70
N ALA A 325 30.45 -20.68 -12.53
CA ALA A 325 29.50 -20.86 -13.63
C ALA A 325 28.08 -21.22 -13.16
N ASP A 326 27.95 -21.76 -11.95
CA ASP A 326 26.69 -22.17 -11.33
C ASP A 326 26.28 -21.25 -10.16
N LEU A 327 27.16 -20.33 -9.73
CA LEU A 327 26.90 -19.38 -8.65
C LEU A 327 25.89 -18.30 -9.05
N SER A 328 24.82 -18.16 -8.25
CA SER A 328 23.86 -17.06 -8.39
C SER A 328 24.57 -15.70 -8.38
N PRO A 329 24.24 -14.77 -9.30
CA PRO A 329 24.80 -13.42 -9.30
C PRO A 329 24.54 -12.65 -7.99
N PHE A 330 23.53 -13.05 -7.21
CA PHE A 330 23.25 -12.44 -5.91
C PHE A 330 24.43 -12.61 -4.93
N PHE A 331 25.09 -13.76 -4.94
CA PHE A 331 26.15 -14.08 -3.98
C PHE A 331 27.54 -13.58 -4.40
N LYS A 332 27.67 -12.99 -5.60
CA LYS A 332 28.96 -12.49 -6.11
C LYS A 332 29.41 -11.17 -5.46
N GLY A 333 28.47 -10.41 -4.88
CA GLY A 333 28.72 -9.03 -4.46
C GLY A 333 28.97 -8.10 -5.65
N GLY A 334 29.36 -6.86 -5.35
CA GLY A 334 29.64 -5.82 -6.36
C GLY A 334 28.41 -5.27 -7.06
N ASN A 335 27.21 -5.55 -6.55
CA ASN A 335 25.96 -4.92 -6.98
C ASN A 335 25.48 -3.91 -5.92
N GLY A 336 24.42 -3.16 -6.19
CA GLY A 336 23.80 -2.31 -5.16
C GLY A 336 24.33 -0.87 -5.06
N ASP A 337 25.11 -0.39 -6.04
CA ASP A 337 25.41 1.05 -6.20
C ASP A 337 24.13 1.89 -6.37
N ASN A 338 23.05 1.25 -6.79
CA ASN A 338 21.73 1.82 -6.94
C ASN A 338 20.90 1.77 -5.64
N LEU A 339 21.38 1.15 -4.56
CA LEU A 339 20.71 1.12 -3.26
C LEU A 339 20.77 2.50 -2.61
N LEU A 340 19.62 3.16 -2.55
CA LEU A 340 19.51 4.52 -2.02
C LEU A 340 19.22 4.53 -0.52
N ALA A 341 18.25 3.73 -0.07
CA ALA A 341 17.78 3.81 1.31
C ALA A 341 17.27 2.48 1.85
N ILE A 342 17.42 2.29 3.16
CA ILE A 342 16.87 1.19 3.96
C ILE A 342 16.00 1.80 5.06
N VAL A 343 14.74 1.37 5.11
CA VAL A 343 13.77 1.82 6.11
C VAL A 343 13.24 0.60 6.86
N THR A 344 13.37 0.60 8.19
CA THR A 344 12.78 -0.41 9.05
C THR A 344 11.57 0.17 9.78
N LEU A 345 10.46 -0.57 9.79
CA LEU A 345 9.18 -0.16 10.39
C LEU A 345 8.78 -1.19 11.43
N ALA A 346 8.77 -0.83 12.72
CA ALA A 346 8.49 -1.77 13.82
C ALA A 346 9.32 -3.07 13.71
N ALA A 347 10.54 -2.98 13.18
CA ALA A 347 11.36 -4.17 12.93
C ALA A 347 12.05 -4.60 14.21
N PRO A 348 12.17 -5.89 14.52
CA PRO A 348 12.99 -6.39 15.62
C PRO A 348 14.47 -6.36 15.21
N THR A 349 15.00 -5.16 14.98
CA THR A 349 16.37 -4.94 14.49
C THR A 349 17.41 -5.55 15.44
N ASN A 350 17.06 -5.64 16.73
CA ASN A 350 17.87 -6.24 17.79
C ASN A 350 17.16 -7.45 18.44
N GLY A 351 16.27 -8.12 17.70
CA GLY A 351 15.47 -9.25 18.17
C GLY A 351 14.27 -8.83 19.00
N THR A 352 13.62 -9.76 19.69
CA THR A 352 12.52 -9.42 20.60
C THR A 352 12.38 -10.40 21.74
N THR A 353 12.08 -9.86 22.92
CA THR A 353 11.79 -10.67 24.11
C THR A 353 10.56 -11.54 23.94
N ALA A 354 9.69 -11.30 22.94
CA ALA A 354 8.51 -12.13 22.67
C ALA A 354 8.83 -13.61 22.38
N TYR A 355 10.07 -13.93 22.01
CA TYR A 355 10.58 -15.31 21.93
C TYR A 355 11.36 -15.68 23.19
N ASP A 356 12.34 -14.86 23.59
CA ASP A 356 13.27 -15.17 24.69
C ASP A 356 12.56 -15.36 26.05
N LEU A 357 11.49 -14.61 26.33
CA LEU A 357 10.79 -14.66 27.63
C LEU A 357 10.17 -16.02 27.95
N TYR A 358 9.87 -16.83 26.92
CA TYR A 358 9.30 -18.17 27.12
C TYR A 358 10.38 -19.23 27.39
N GLU A 359 11.65 -18.91 27.10
CA GLU A 359 12.80 -19.79 27.31
C GLU A 359 13.56 -19.46 28.61
N ASP A 360 13.31 -18.31 29.22
CA ASP A 360 13.90 -17.90 30.49
C ASP A 360 13.22 -18.59 31.69
N GLU A 361 13.85 -19.63 32.22
CA GLU A 361 13.36 -20.40 33.37
C GLU A 361 13.20 -19.55 34.65
N ASN A 362 13.84 -18.37 34.73
CA ASN A 362 13.73 -17.49 35.89
C ASN A 362 12.53 -16.53 35.78
N PHE A 363 11.86 -16.47 34.64
CA PHE A 363 10.71 -15.61 34.43
C PHE A 363 9.39 -16.35 34.67
N ASP A 364 8.78 -16.12 35.83
CA ASP A 364 7.52 -16.77 36.19
C ASP A 364 6.31 -16.11 35.49
N LEU A 365 5.99 -16.61 34.30
CA LEU A 365 4.80 -16.22 33.54
C LEU A 365 3.49 -16.47 34.28
N THR A 366 3.45 -17.43 35.22
CA THR A 366 2.23 -17.80 35.95
C THR A 366 1.87 -16.77 37.03
N SER A 367 2.85 -15.96 37.43
CA SER A 367 2.65 -14.84 38.36
C SER A 367 1.95 -13.63 37.72
N ILE A 368 1.92 -13.56 36.39
CA ILE A 368 1.35 -12.43 35.64
C ILE A 368 -0.11 -12.72 35.28
N TYR A 369 -1.02 -11.91 35.80
CA TYR A 369 -2.43 -12.04 35.50
C TYR A 369 -2.74 -11.62 34.04
N ILE A 370 -3.34 -12.54 33.27
CA ILE A 370 -3.86 -12.26 31.92
C ILE A 370 -5.39 -12.49 31.93
N PRO A 371 -6.19 -11.49 31.51
CA PRO A 371 -7.62 -11.70 31.29
C PRO A 371 -7.91 -12.84 30.30
N GLU A 372 -8.92 -13.67 30.59
CA GLU A 372 -9.32 -14.83 29.75
C GLU A 372 -9.56 -14.45 28.28
N GLU A 373 -10.12 -13.26 28.04
CA GLU A 373 -10.32 -12.73 26.69
C GLU A 373 -8.99 -12.60 25.92
N TYR A 374 -7.94 -12.09 26.56
CA TYR A 374 -6.63 -11.88 25.93
C TYR A 374 -5.91 -13.21 25.69
N GLU A 375 -6.07 -14.18 26.59
CA GLU A 375 -5.56 -15.54 26.37
C GLU A 375 -6.17 -16.15 25.11
N LYS A 376 -7.50 -16.15 25.01
CA LYS A 376 -8.22 -16.74 23.89
C LYS A 376 -7.90 -16.08 22.54
N ASN A 377 -7.70 -14.76 22.53
CA ASN A 377 -7.39 -14.03 21.31
C ASN A 377 -5.96 -14.25 20.80
N SER A 378 -5.01 -14.53 21.70
CA SER A 378 -3.59 -14.74 21.36
C SER A 378 -3.32 -15.99 20.51
N ASP A 379 -4.16 -17.02 20.62
CA ASP A 379 -4.07 -18.26 19.83
C ASP A 379 -4.02 -18.02 18.31
N PHE A 380 -4.65 -16.94 17.84
CA PHE A 380 -4.68 -16.58 16.42
C PHE A 380 -3.28 -16.19 15.91
N VAL A 381 -2.51 -15.43 16.71
CA VAL A 381 -1.15 -15.02 16.37
C VAL A 381 -0.26 -16.25 16.28
N SER A 382 -0.26 -17.08 17.33
CA SER A 382 0.59 -18.28 17.40
C SER A 382 0.34 -19.25 16.24
N LYS A 383 -0.91 -19.38 15.78
CA LYS A 383 -1.24 -20.22 14.60
C LYS A 383 -0.78 -19.59 13.29
N GLY A 384 -0.83 -18.26 13.19
CA GLY A 384 -0.47 -17.53 11.97
C GLY A 384 1.04 -17.35 11.77
N THR A 385 1.83 -17.34 12.85
CA THR A 385 3.28 -17.13 12.81
C THR A 385 4.11 -18.40 12.95
N LYS A 386 3.47 -19.55 13.25
CA LYS A 386 4.18 -20.82 13.37
C LYS A 386 4.77 -21.25 12.03
N ALA A 387 6.08 -21.50 12.02
CA ALA A 387 6.79 -22.01 10.86
C ALA A 387 6.20 -23.34 10.36
N VAL A 388 6.03 -23.45 9.04
CA VAL A 388 5.69 -24.72 8.39
C VAL A 388 6.94 -25.59 8.40
N GLN A 389 6.92 -26.66 9.19
CA GLN A 389 8.03 -27.58 9.29
C GLN A 389 8.14 -28.41 8.01
N ASP A 390 9.20 -28.19 7.25
CA ASP A 390 9.51 -28.87 5.98
C ASP A 390 10.78 -29.74 6.07
N GLY A 391 11.36 -29.85 7.26
CA GLY A 391 12.50 -30.73 7.55
C GLY A 391 13.87 -30.03 7.52
N ARG A 392 13.91 -28.73 7.25
CA ARG A 392 15.13 -27.91 7.36
C ARG A 392 15.57 -27.76 8.81
N GLU A 393 16.82 -27.33 8.98
CA GLU A 393 17.41 -27.01 10.27
C GLU A 393 16.66 -25.87 10.97
N SER A 394 16.55 -25.96 12.30
CA SER A 394 15.73 -25.02 13.09
C SER A 394 16.22 -23.58 13.05
N TYR A 395 17.50 -23.36 12.71
CA TYR A 395 18.06 -22.01 12.59
C TYR A 395 17.60 -21.31 11.31
N ASP A 396 17.10 -22.05 10.32
CA ASP A 396 16.69 -21.51 9.02
C ASP A 396 15.21 -21.09 8.99
N TYR A 397 14.76 -20.46 10.08
CA TYR A 397 13.42 -19.90 10.22
C TYR A 397 13.49 -18.52 10.84
N ALA A 398 12.51 -17.68 10.48
CA ALA A 398 12.37 -16.35 11.07
C ALA A 398 12.31 -16.37 12.61
N SER A 399 11.67 -17.38 13.20
CA SER A 399 11.59 -17.52 14.67
C SER A 399 12.97 -17.65 15.32
N TYR A 400 13.96 -18.22 14.64
CA TYR A 400 15.33 -18.28 15.14
C TYR A 400 15.97 -16.88 15.10
N ASP A 401 15.91 -16.22 13.95
CA ASP A 401 16.47 -14.88 13.72
C ASP A 401 15.84 -13.79 14.62
N MET A 402 14.64 -14.05 15.17
CA MET A 402 13.91 -13.14 16.05
C MET A 402 14.39 -13.12 17.51
N HIS A 403 15.16 -14.13 17.95
CA HIS A 403 15.76 -14.12 19.28
C HIS A 403 16.82 -13.02 19.35
N ILE A 404 16.93 -12.36 20.51
CA ILE A 404 17.86 -11.24 20.69
C ILE A 404 19.30 -11.65 20.36
N ASP A 405 19.78 -12.77 20.87
CA ASP A 405 21.16 -13.23 20.62
C ASP A 405 21.45 -13.43 19.12
N ASN A 406 20.50 -14.01 18.39
CA ASN A 406 20.66 -14.31 16.97
C ASN A 406 20.55 -13.05 16.11
N ALA A 407 19.65 -12.13 16.46
CA ALA A 407 19.54 -10.84 15.79
C ALA A 407 20.81 -9.99 15.99
N LEU A 408 21.43 -10.04 17.16
CA LEU A 408 22.71 -9.37 17.42
C LEU A 408 23.85 -10.03 16.63
N ALA A 409 23.91 -11.36 16.57
CA ALA A 409 24.87 -12.07 15.72
C ALA A 409 24.68 -11.75 14.22
N LEU A 410 23.44 -11.52 13.79
CA LEU A 410 23.15 -11.04 12.43
C LEU A 410 23.63 -9.59 12.23
N ASN A 411 23.47 -8.72 13.24
CA ASN A 411 23.93 -7.34 13.19
C ASN A 411 25.45 -7.23 13.01
N GLU A 412 26.23 -8.12 13.63
CA GLU A 412 27.70 -8.16 13.48
C GLU A 412 28.15 -8.44 12.05
N LYS A 413 27.30 -9.07 11.24
CA LYS A 413 27.60 -9.45 9.84
C LYS A 413 27.08 -8.44 8.81
N ILE A 414 26.28 -7.46 9.23
CA ILE A 414 25.61 -6.53 8.32
C ILE A 414 26.23 -5.14 8.44
N THR A 415 26.78 -4.66 7.33
CA THR A 415 27.43 -3.36 7.24
C THR A 415 26.41 -2.22 7.22
N THR A 416 26.70 -1.14 7.95
CA THR A 416 26.04 0.16 7.70
C THR A 416 26.87 0.90 6.64
N PHE A 417 26.50 0.73 5.37
CA PHE A 417 27.18 1.34 4.22
C PHE A 417 27.15 2.87 4.25
N ASP A 418 28.27 3.51 3.93
CA ASP A 418 28.49 4.96 3.99
C ASP A 418 27.72 5.75 2.92
N ASP A 419 27.27 5.09 1.85
CA ASP A 419 26.56 5.66 0.72
C ASP A 419 25.03 5.43 0.75
N VAL A 420 24.51 4.74 1.77
CA VAL A 420 23.07 4.42 1.93
C VAL A 420 22.43 5.24 3.06
N TYR A 421 21.19 5.68 2.86
CA TYR A 421 20.38 6.34 3.90
C TYR A 421 19.60 5.32 4.75
N TYR A 422 19.60 5.48 6.07
CA TYR A 422 18.93 4.54 6.98
C TYR A 422 17.90 5.24 7.88
N PHE A 423 16.71 4.67 7.98
CA PHE A 423 15.64 5.17 8.85
C PHE A 423 15.02 4.02 9.65
N ALA A 424 14.98 4.14 10.96
CA ALA A 424 14.30 3.20 11.84
C ALA A 424 13.07 3.88 12.43
N TYR A 425 11.90 3.27 12.29
CA TYR A 425 10.65 3.72 12.92
C TYR A 425 10.26 2.73 14.02
N PRO A 426 10.66 2.99 15.28
CA PRO A 426 10.09 2.31 16.43
C PRO A 426 8.58 2.50 16.49
N CYS A 427 7.90 1.55 17.13
CA CYS A 427 6.46 1.58 17.35
C CYS A 427 6.20 1.22 18.81
N TYR A 428 5.14 1.77 19.40
CA TYR A 428 4.75 1.43 20.77
C TYR A 428 3.25 1.60 20.99
N SER A 429 2.66 0.66 21.73
CA SER A 429 1.27 0.69 22.15
C SER A 429 1.09 0.54 23.67
N THR A 430 2.19 0.55 24.41
CA THR A 430 2.21 0.55 25.87
C THR A 430 2.15 1.95 26.47
N VAL A 431 1.61 2.05 27.68
CA VAL A 431 1.54 3.27 28.49
C VAL A 431 2.24 3.06 29.82
N GLN A 432 2.77 4.14 30.39
CA GLN A 432 3.26 4.16 31.76
C GLN A 432 2.10 4.47 32.72
N ASN A 433 1.89 3.59 33.68
CA ASN A 433 0.88 3.72 34.73
C ASN A 433 1.35 4.70 35.82
N ALA A 434 0.41 5.12 36.68
CA ALA A 434 0.70 6.09 37.75
C ALA A 434 1.73 5.58 38.78
N ASP A 435 1.89 4.26 38.91
CA ASP A 435 2.88 3.61 39.77
C ASP A 435 4.24 3.40 39.08
N GLY A 436 4.39 3.85 37.83
CA GLY A 436 5.61 3.72 37.03
C GLY A 436 5.68 2.44 36.20
N SER A 437 4.80 1.45 36.42
CA SER A 437 4.76 0.22 35.64
C SER A 437 4.32 0.46 34.20
N ILE A 438 4.66 -0.45 33.29
CA ILE A 438 4.29 -0.38 31.88
C ILE A 438 3.21 -1.44 31.59
N SER A 439 2.20 -1.09 30.81
CA SER A 439 1.15 -2.03 30.36
C SER A 439 0.67 -1.68 28.95
N PRO A 440 0.15 -2.64 28.17
CA PRO A 440 -0.44 -2.34 26.86
C PRO A 440 -1.70 -1.51 27.00
N ASP A 441 -1.86 -0.48 26.16
CA ASP A 441 -3.09 0.30 26.07
C ASP A 441 -4.14 -0.47 25.23
N PRO A 442 -5.26 -0.92 25.85
CA PRO A 442 -6.28 -1.70 25.16
C PRO A 442 -7.09 -0.88 24.13
N THR A 443 -6.96 0.44 24.13
CA THR A 443 -7.62 1.30 23.16
C THR A 443 -6.94 1.23 21.79
N ILE A 444 -5.61 1.07 21.76
CA ILE A 444 -4.80 1.04 20.54
C ILE A 444 -4.19 -0.34 20.22
N THR A 445 -3.93 -1.18 21.21
CA THR A 445 -3.35 -2.52 21.00
C THR A 445 -4.43 -3.48 20.50
N GLU A 446 -4.17 -4.20 19.40
CA GLU A 446 -5.03 -5.29 18.96
C GLU A 446 -5.19 -6.34 20.07
N ASN A 447 -6.42 -6.82 20.29
CA ASN A 447 -6.71 -7.82 21.32
C ASN A 447 -5.87 -9.11 21.17
N ILE A 448 -5.43 -9.43 19.95
CA ILE A 448 -4.60 -10.60 19.67
C ILE A 448 -3.15 -10.46 20.18
N PHE A 449 -2.69 -9.23 20.46
CA PHE A 449 -1.35 -8.95 20.99
C PHE A 449 -1.33 -8.69 22.50
N MET A 450 -2.49 -8.43 23.13
CA MET A 450 -2.57 -8.04 24.54
C MET A 450 -1.83 -8.99 25.49
N LYS A 451 -1.89 -10.30 25.28
CA LYS A 451 -1.15 -11.27 26.12
C LYS A 451 0.36 -11.12 25.99
N GLY A 452 0.88 -11.13 24.76
CA GLY A 452 2.31 -11.00 24.49
C GLY A 452 2.84 -9.64 24.95
N ALA A 453 2.10 -8.58 24.63
CA ALA A 453 2.40 -7.21 25.05
C ALA A 453 2.54 -7.08 26.57
N THR A 454 1.59 -7.67 27.33
CA THR A 454 1.65 -7.68 28.80
C THR A 454 2.88 -8.43 29.29
N TYR A 455 3.17 -9.63 28.81
CA TYR A 455 4.36 -10.36 29.26
C TYR A 455 5.66 -9.61 28.98
N MET A 456 5.79 -9.01 27.80
CA MET A 456 6.95 -8.17 27.47
C MET A 456 7.08 -6.96 28.41
N SER A 457 5.97 -6.35 28.83
CA SER A 457 5.99 -5.23 29.78
C SER A 457 6.46 -5.59 31.19
N TYR A 458 6.46 -6.87 31.56
CA TYR A 458 6.97 -7.35 32.85
C TYR A 458 8.36 -7.99 32.75
N TYR A 459 8.83 -8.30 31.53
CA TYR A 459 10.04 -9.07 31.34
C TYR A 459 11.29 -8.24 31.63
N THR A 460 12.08 -8.73 32.58
CA THR A 460 13.49 -8.40 32.77
C THR A 460 14.19 -9.72 33.02
N GLY A 461 15.44 -9.86 32.58
CA GLY A 461 16.09 -11.15 32.61
C GLY A 461 17.41 -11.16 31.87
N THR A 462 17.82 -12.35 31.44
CA THR A 462 19.04 -12.53 30.67
C THR A 462 18.76 -13.56 29.58
N THR A 463 19.05 -13.20 28.33
CA THR A 463 18.90 -14.12 27.21
C THR A 463 19.84 -15.33 27.37
N LYS A 464 19.60 -16.38 26.60
CA LYS A 464 20.43 -17.59 26.63
C LYS A 464 21.90 -17.31 26.30
N GLY A 465 22.17 -16.36 25.41
CA GLY A 465 23.51 -15.89 25.04
C GLY A 465 24.12 -14.89 26.02
N GLY A 466 23.40 -14.50 27.08
CA GLY A 466 23.94 -13.67 28.16
C GLY A 466 23.65 -12.17 28.04
N VAL A 467 22.72 -11.75 27.17
CA VAL A 467 22.32 -10.34 27.02
C VAL A 467 21.37 -9.97 28.15
N THR A 468 21.73 -8.95 28.92
CA THR A 468 20.87 -8.42 29.99
C THR A 468 19.69 -7.65 29.41
N ILE A 469 18.48 -8.02 29.83
CA ILE A 469 17.23 -7.35 29.49
C ILE A 469 16.73 -6.59 30.72
N ASP A 470 16.74 -5.27 30.64
CA ASP A 470 16.29 -4.36 31.72
C ASP A 470 14.94 -3.71 31.40
N GLU A 471 14.48 -2.81 32.28
CA GLU A 471 13.18 -2.13 32.14
C GLU A 471 13.06 -1.30 30.84
N SER A 472 14.17 -0.92 30.19
CA SER A 472 14.13 -0.18 28.93
C SER A 472 13.58 -1.00 27.76
N TRP A 473 13.51 -2.33 27.91
CA TRP A 473 12.91 -3.24 26.94
C TRP A 473 11.40 -3.43 27.13
N GLN A 474 10.82 -2.98 28.24
CA GLN A 474 9.41 -3.19 28.53
C GLN A 474 8.44 -2.43 27.60
N PRO A 475 8.70 -1.17 27.16
CA PRO A 475 7.89 -0.53 26.14
C PRO A 475 7.86 -1.38 24.87
N ASN A 476 6.67 -1.62 24.32
CA ASN A 476 6.50 -2.49 23.15
C ASN A 476 5.26 -2.12 22.33
N ASP A 477 5.18 -2.67 21.12
CA ASP A 477 4.03 -2.54 20.21
C ASP A 477 3.13 -3.78 20.19
N GLY A 478 3.34 -4.69 21.14
CA GLY A 478 2.66 -5.96 21.28
C GLY A 478 3.37 -7.18 20.67
N LEU A 479 4.40 -6.97 19.84
CA LEU A 479 5.26 -8.05 19.32
C LEU A 479 6.75 -7.73 19.36
N VAL A 480 7.13 -6.46 19.35
CA VAL A 480 8.53 -6.01 19.34
C VAL A 480 8.73 -4.92 20.39
N ASN A 481 9.83 -5.02 21.13
CA ASN A 481 10.24 -4.04 22.12
C ASN A 481 10.61 -2.74 21.40
N THR A 482 10.13 -1.58 21.87
CA THR A 482 10.33 -0.29 21.22
C THR A 482 11.82 0.02 21.03
N ILE A 483 12.66 -0.30 22.02
CA ILE A 483 14.12 -0.12 21.95
C ILE A 483 14.76 -0.98 20.86
N SER A 484 14.25 -2.20 20.65
CA SER A 484 14.76 -3.10 19.61
C SER A 484 14.43 -2.60 18.21
N ALA A 485 13.33 -1.87 18.06
CA ALA A 485 12.91 -1.29 16.78
C ALA A 485 13.66 -0.04 16.32
N GLY A 486 14.66 0.39 17.11
CA GLY A 486 15.62 1.40 16.70
C GLY A 486 16.68 0.89 15.72
N ALA A 487 17.82 1.57 15.71
CA ALA A 487 18.99 1.17 14.95
C ALA A 487 19.58 -0.16 15.46
N PRO A 488 20.34 -0.90 14.62
CA PRO A 488 21.13 -2.02 15.10
C PRO A 488 22.09 -1.56 16.21
N ILE A 489 22.14 -2.29 17.33
CA ILE A 489 23.03 -1.95 18.45
C ILE A 489 24.48 -1.90 17.95
N GLY A 490 25.17 -0.80 18.24
CA GLY A 490 26.55 -0.55 17.80
C GLY A 490 26.69 0.11 16.43
N ALA A 491 25.62 0.20 15.62
CA ALA A 491 25.67 0.93 14.35
C ALA A 491 25.71 2.45 14.58
N PRO A 492 26.32 3.24 13.67
CA PRO A 492 26.24 4.70 13.71
C PRO A 492 24.79 5.16 13.66
N SER A 493 24.31 5.86 14.68
CA SER A 493 22.91 6.29 14.78
C SER A 493 22.74 7.63 15.48
N ILE A 494 21.65 8.34 15.14
CA ILE A 494 21.20 9.55 15.82
C ILE A 494 19.67 9.60 15.87
N GLU A 495 19.12 10.22 16.91
CA GLU A 495 17.71 10.58 16.97
C GLU A 495 17.36 11.63 15.91
N TYR A 496 16.27 11.40 15.17
CA TYR A 496 15.79 12.32 14.16
C TYR A 496 15.10 13.53 14.81
N SER A 497 15.41 14.73 14.30
CA SER A 497 14.72 15.96 14.63
C SER A 497 14.34 16.71 13.35
N GLU A 498 13.21 17.42 13.38
CA GLU A 498 12.75 18.17 12.22
C GLU A 498 13.80 19.23 11.81
N GLY A 499 14.13 19.27 10.52
CA GLY A 499 15.14 20.19 9.98
C GLY A 499 16.58 19.70 10.05
N ILE A 500 16.84 18.52 10.62
CA ILE A 500 18.18 17.91 10.57
C ILE A 500 18.62 17.69 9.13
N THR A 501 19.92 17.87 8.87
CA THR A 501 20.51 17.49 7.59
C THR A 501 20.69 15.98 7.53
N ILE A 502 20.13 15.36 6.51
CA ILE A 502 20.16 13.91 6.34
C ILE A 502 21.35 13.54 5.45
N ILE A 503 22.27 12.74 6.00
CA ILE A 503 23.46 12.22 5.32
C ILE A 503 23.42 10.68 5.32
N PRO A 504 24.00 10.00 4.31
CA PRO A 504 24.09 8.55 4.30
C PRO A 504 25.11 8.05 5.34
N GLY A 505 25.16 6.73 5.58
CA GLY A 505 26.13 6.10 6.48
C GLY A 505 25.76 6.06 7.96
N GLN A 506 24.54 6.49 8.31
CA GLN A 506 24.03 6.45 9.68
C GLN A 506 22.53 6.23 9.75
N TRP A 507 22.08 5.62 10.84
CA TRP A 507 20.68 5.40 11.17
C TRP A 507 20.05 6.64 11.79
N TYR A 508 18.94 7.08 11.21
CA TYR A 508 18.05 8.05 11.83
C TYR A 508 16.95 7.30 12.57
N ILE A 509 16.99 7.35 13.89
CA ILE A 509 15.95 6.80 14.76
C ILE A 509 14.81 7.82 14.76
N MET A 510 13.70 7.45 14.13
CA MET A 510 12.55 8.32 13.94
C MET A 510 11.71 8.37 15.22
N PRO A 511 10.93 9.45 15.45
CA PRO A 511 9.99 9.48 16.56
C PRO A 511 9.10 8.24 16.55
N ALA A 512 9.03 7.55 17.69
CA ALA A 512 8.30 6.29 17.81
C ALA A 512 6.82 6.49 17.43
N TYR A 513 6.32 5.65 16.54
CA TYR A 513 4.92 5.69 16.12
C TYR A 513 4.03 5.18 17.25
N HIS A 514 3.08 6.01 17.69
CA HIS A 514 2.11 5.61 18.71
C HIS A 514 1.02 4.73 18.08
N GLY A 515 1.16 3.43 18.27
CA GLY A 515 0.33 2.39 17.68
C GLY A 515 0.95 1.02 17.95
N ASP A 516 0.18 -0.03 17.73
CA ASP A 516 0.68 -1.40 17.86
C ASP A 516 1.40 -1.89 16.59
N HIS A 517 1.88 -3.13 16.64
CA HIS A 517 2.67 -3.73 15.57
C HIS A 517 1.95 -3.75 14.21
N MET A 518 0.62 -3.73 14.18
CA MET A 518 -0.15 -3.74 12.93
C MET A 518 -0.48 -2.33 12.44
N SER A 519 -0.22 -1.30 13.25
CA SER A 519 -0.63 0.07 12.97
C SER A 519 0.05 0.63 11.73
N LEU A 520 1.36 0.40 11.55
CA LEU A 520 2.13 0.88 10.39
C LEU A 520 1.71 0.21 9.06
N GLN A 521 1.00 -0.92 9.10
CA GLN A 521 0.40 -1.54 7.92
C GLN A 521 -1.11 -1.26 7.75
N GLY A 522 -1.69 -0.40 8.60
CA GLY A 522 -3.07 0.07 8.50
C GLY A 522 -4.02 -0.40 9.61
N GLY A 523 -3.55 -1.26 10.52
CA GLY A 523 -4.31 -1.82 11.64
C GLY A 523 -5.34 -2.89 11.23
N LEU A 524 -5.64 -3.82 12.13
CA LEU A 524 -6.57 -4.93 11.88
C LEU A 524 -8.00 -4.55 12.27
N THR A 525 -8.27 -4.50 13.58
CA THR A 525 -9.54 -4.00 14.15
C THR A 525 -9.40 -2.55 14.61
N LYS A 526 -8.19 -2.17 15.08
CA LYS A 526 -7.78 -0.83 15.48
C LYS A 526 -7.17 -0.10 14.28
N ARG A 527 -8.04 0.44 13.42
CA ARG A 527 -7.63 1.00 12.11
C ARG A 527 -6.76 2.25 12.23
N ASN A 528 -5.71 2.29 11.42
CA ASN A 528 -4.78 3.40 11.31
C ASN A 528 -4.74 3.93 9.87
N ASN A 529 -4.87 5.24 9.67
CA ASN A 529 -4.72 5.85 8.35
C ASN A 529 -3.26 6.24 8.07
N VAL A 530 -2.51 5.28 7.55
CA VAL A 530 -1.06 5.43 7.28
C VAL A 530 -0.73 6.00 5.89
N LYS A 531 -1.72 6.34 5.06
CA LYS A 531 -1.46 6.91 3.72
C LYS A 531 -0.59 8.17 3.79
N ILE A 532 -0.85 9.06 4.74
CA ILE A 532 -0.08 10.30 4.93
C ILE A 532 1.34 9.97 5.40
N PHE A 533 1.48 9.05 6.37
CA PHE A 533 2.79 8.57 6.85
C PHE A 533 3.67 8.11 5.68
N TYR A 534 3.16 7.20 4.83
CA TYR A 534 3.93 6.70 3.70
C TYR A 534 4.22 7.75 2.64
N HIS A 535 3.31 8.70 2.41
CA HIS A 535 3.55 9.82 1.50
C HIS A 535 4.73 10.69 1.98
N GLU A 536 4.76 11.02 3.28
CA GLU A 536 5.85 11.82 3.84
C GLU A 536 7.16 11.03 3.90
N LEU A 537 7.12 9.71 4.15
CA LEU A 537 8.29 8.84 4.07
C LEU A 537 8.93 8.84 2.67
N VAL A 538 8.15 8.63 1.61
CA VAL A 538 8.72 8.60 0.24
C VAL A 538 9.25 9.97 -0.19
N LYS A 539 8.62 11.07 0.28
CA LYS A 539 9.13 12.44 0.09
C LYS A 539 10.45 12.66 0.81
N LEU A 540 10.57 12.18 2.05
CA LEU A 540 11.80 12.27 2.84
C LEU A 540 12.95 11.62 2.07
N ILE A 541 12.76 10.37 1.62
CA ILE A 541 13.75 9.61 0.84
C ILE A 541 14.12 10.34 -0.46
N ALA A 542 13.12 10.82 -1.22
CA ALA A 542 13.35 11.52 -2.47
C ALA A 542 14.12 12.85 -2.27
N LYS A 543 13.82 13.58 -1.19
CA LYS A 543 14.49 14.83 -0.83
C LYS A 543 15.95 14.58 -0.43
N SER A 544 16.21 13.55 0.38
CA SER A 544 17.57 13.16 0.79
C SER A 544 18.44 12.86 -0.44
N SER A 545 17.91 12.11 -1.42
CA SER A 545 18.62 11.88 -2.68
C SER A 545 18.90 13.17 -3.46
N SER A 546 17.97 14.12 -3.46
CA SER A 546 18.10 15.37 -4.23
C SER A 546 19.15 16.32 -3.63
N GLN A 547 19.28 16.33 -2.30
CA GLN A 547 20.29 17.14 -1.61
C GLN A 547 21.70 16.63 -1.89
N ALA A 548 21.92 15.31 -1.96
CA ALA A 548 23.20 14.72 -2.35
C ALA A 548 23.63 15.05 -3.79
N LEU A 549 22.66 15.13 -4.73
CA LEU A 549 22.92 15.56 -6.10
C LEU A 549 23.27 17.05 -6.21
N ALA A 550 22.72 17.90 -5.34
CA ALA A 550 23.02 19.33 -5.32
C ALA A 550 24.43 19.61 -4.76
N THR A 551 24.81 18.91 -3.68
CA THR A 551 26.14 19.04 -3.07
C THR A 551 27.26 18.48 -3.95
N SER A 552 27.05 17.35 -4.64
CA SER A 552 28.03 16.77 -5.58
C SER A 552 28.24 17.60 -6.84
N ASN A 553 27.22 18.33 -7.32
CA ASN A 553 27.32 19.19 -8.51
C ASN A 553 27.71 20.65 -8.20
N GLY A 554 28.08 20.98 -6.96
CA GLY A 554 28.47 22.36 -6.58
C GLY A 554 27.34 23.38 -6.65
N VAL A 555 26.08 22.94 -6.79
CA VAL A 555 24.91 23.82 -6.86
C VAL A 555 24.35 23.99 -5.45
N ARG A 556 24.58 25.15 -4.83
CA ARG A 556 23.94 25.47 -3.55
C ARG A 556 22.41 25.41 -3.70
N PRO A 557 21.67 24.74 -2.80
CA PRO A 557 20.22 24.74 -2.88
C PRO A 557 19.70 26.17 -2.74
N ILE A 558 18.91 26.62 -3.71
CA ILE A 558 18.16 27.87 -3.61
C ILE A 558 17.15 27.67 -2.48
N CYS A 559 17.35 28.41 -1.39
CA CYS A 559 16.42 28.48 -0.28
C CYS A 559 15.13 29.15 -0.81
N LEU A 560 14.17 28.34 -1.25
CA LEU A 560 12.80 28.79 -1.46
C LEU A 560 12.16 28.95 -0.07
N ALA A 561 12.49 30.07 0.56
CA ALA A 561 11.78 30.56 1.72
C ALA A 561 10.30 30.73 1.34
N THR A 562 9.46 30.09 2.13
CA THR A 562 8.03 30.28 2.31
C THR A 562 7.62 31.77 2.23
N SER A 563 7.26 32.26 1.05
CA SER A 563 6.71 33.62 0.86
C SER A 563 5.28 33.62 0.28
N PHE A 564 4.50 32.55 0.47
CA PHE A 564 3.14 32.43 -0.08
C PHE A 564 2.13 31.85 0.91
N ILE A 565 2.18 32.22 2.20
CA ILE A 565 1.10 31.90 3.17
C ILE A 565 0.69 33.10 4.07
N ASN A 566 1.40 34.24 4.05
CA ASN A 566 1.10 35.36 4.97
C ASN A 566 0.18 36.48 4.42
N SER A 567 -0.47 36.32 3.27
CA SER A 567 -1.31 37.40 2.69
C SER A 567 -2.82 37.32 3.00
N PHE A 568 -3.26 36.46 3.93
CA PHE A 568 -4.65 36.46 4.42
C PHE A 568 -4.72 36.20 5.93
N ARG A 569 -4.29 37.19 6.72
CA ARG A 569 -4.80 37.37 8.10
C ARG A 569 -5.45 38.76 8.18
N ILE A 570 -6.76 38.74 8.34
CA ILE A 570 -7.57 39.91 8.70
C ILE A 570 -7.20 40.26 10.16
N PRO A 571 -6.86 41.52 10.49
CA PRO A 571 -6.59 41.91 11.86
C PRO A 571 -7.91 41.97 12.65
N VAL A 572 -7.98 41.23 13.75
CA VAL A 572 -9.00 41.43 14.78
C VAL A 572 -8.43 42.47 15.74
N GLU A 573 -8.87 43.71 15.59
CA GLU A 573 -8.62 44.77 16.57
C GLU A 573 -9.37 44.48 17.88
N SER A 574 -8.62 44.65 18.96
CA SER A 574 -9.07 44.68 20.34
C SER A 574 -10.09 45.80 20.57
N ILE A 575 -11.28 45.44 21.08
CA ILE A 575 -12.16 46.39 21.76
C ILE A 575 -12.23 45.95 23.23
N ASN A 576 -11.45 46.63 24.05
CA ASN A 576 -11.77 46.86 25.46
C ASN A 576 -12.09 48.35 25.56
N GLU A 577 -13.29 48.70 26.05
CA GLU A 577 -13.48 49.57 27.22
C GLU A 577 -14.94 50.06 27.38
N HIS A 578 -15.36 50.10 28.64
CA HIS A 578 -16.40 50.96 29.24
C HIS A 578 -17.89 50.73 28.89
N SER A 579 -18.60 49.96 29.74
CA SER A 579 -19.51 50.48 30.79
C SER A 579 -20.12 49.35 31.61
#